data_AF-A0AA40KBF4-F1
#
_entry.id   AF-A0AA40KBF4-F1
#
_cell.length_a   1.000
_cell.length_b   1.000
_cell.length_c   1.000
_cell.angle_alpha   90.00
_cell.angle_beta   90.00
_cell.angle_gamma   90.00
#
_symmetry.space_group_name_H-M   'P 1'
#
loop_
_entity.id
_entity.type
_entity.pdbx_description
1 polymer ?
#
loop_
_entity_poly.entity_id
_entity_poly.type
_entity_poly.pdbx_seq_one_letter_code
_entity_poly.pdbx_strand_id
1 'polypeptide(L)'
;MSEPNPSETPANPSEPPSSEEVPIQPPATPTITWDDPIKGYFLPSDVTCMLDAGGFDLSNKDDVSANADGIYDKTSTGKMPKQMPPWTQQNPDPAHPLWTKQMCDNFKAWMDAGFP
;
A
#
# COMPACT_ATOMS: atom_id res chain seq x y z
N MET A 1 78.13 -10.32 -9.25
CA MET A 1 78.13 -9.22 -10.23
C MET A 1 77.50 -9.76 -11.52
N SER A 2 76.42 -9.10 -11.98
CA SER A 2 75.85 -9.01 -13.35
C SER A 2 75.36 -10.25 -14.15
N GLU A 3 74.01 -10.33 -14.28
CA GLU A 3 73.11 -10.56 -15.46
C GLU A 3 73.31 -11.74 -16.46
N PRO A 4 72.25 -12.30 -17.12
CA PRO A 4 71.11 -11.57 -17.73
C PRO A 4 69.69 -12.20 -17.66
N ASN A 5 68.72 -11.36 -18.07
CA ASN A 5 67.30 -11.62 -18.41
C ASN A 5 67.19 -12.44 -19.73
N PRO A 6 66.06 -13.14 -20.03
CA PRO A 6 65.03 -12.45 -20.82
C PRO A 6 63.56 -12.90 -20.60
N SER A 7 62.67 -11.97 -20.93
CA SER A 7 61.34 -12.16 -21.54
C SER A 7 60.30 -13.00 -20.82
N GLU A 8 59.26 -12.33 -20.27
CA GLU A 8 57.88 -12.73 -20.50
C GLU A 8 56.92 -11.53 -20.31
N THR A 9 56.07 -11.30 -21.32
CA THR A 9 54.88 -10.45 -21.30
C THR A 9 53.98 -11.10 -22.36
N PRO A 10 52.72 -11.49 -22.08
CA PRO A 10 51.64 -10.51 -21.96
C PRO A 10 50.45 -10.84 -21.03
N ALA A 11 49.74 -9.77 -20.68
CA ALA A 11 48.28 -9.63 -20.56
C ALA A 11 47.45 -10.52 -19.60
N ASN A 12 46.80 -9.79 -18.69
CA ASN A 12 45.36 -9.80 -18.39
C ASN A 12 44.96 -10.40 -17.01
N PRO A 13 44.32 -9.59 -16.12
CA PRO A 13 43.86 -10.02 -14.81
C PRO A 13 42.86 -11.17 -14.85
N SER A 14 43.10 -12.15 -13.99
CA SER A 14 42.12 -13.18 -13.63
C SER A 14 40.82 -12.53 -13.15
N GLU A 15 39.76 -12.85 -13.88
CA GLU A 15 38.35 -12.58 -13.60
C GLU A 15 37.98 -12.67 -12.11
N PRO A 16 37.20 -11.73 -11.56
CA PRO A 16 36.36 -12.06 -10.41
C PRO A 16 35.35 -13.15 -10.82
N PRO A 17 34.94 -14.05 -9.91
CA PRO A 17 33.97 -15.08 -10.26
C PRO A 17 32.69 -14.45 -10.79
N SER A 18 32.23 -15.00 -11.92
CA SER A 18 30.96 -14.75 -12.59
C SER A 18 29.88 -14.30 -11.62
N SER A 19 29.35 -13.12 -11.91
CA SER A 19 28.02 -12.68 -11.54
C SER A 19 27.03 -13.83 -11.69
N GLU A 20 26.65 -14.45 -10.59
CA GLU A 20 25.31 -15.01 -10.48
C GLU A 20 24.39 -13.78 -10.47
N GLU A 21 24.01 -13.35 -11.68
CA GLU A 21 22.99 -12.35 -11.88
C GLU A 21 21.68 -12.97 -11.37
N VAL A 22 21.46 -12.82 -10.06
CA VAL A 22 20.16 -13.02 -9.45
C VAL A 22 19.24 -12.11 -10.27
N PRO A 23 18.26 -12.63 -11.01
CA PRO A 23 17.36 -11.77 -11.77
C PRO A 23 16.74 -10.82 -10.77
N ILE A 24 17.07 -9.54 -10.93
CA ILE A 24 16.54 -8.44 -10.14
C ILE A 24 15.07 -8.34 -10.52
N GLN A 25 14.25 -9.23 -9.94
CA GLN A 25 12.81 -9.06 -10.00
C GLN A 25 12.53 -7.68 -9.42
N PRO A 26 11.78 -6.81 -10.12
CA PRO A 26 11.28 -5.59 -9.48
C PRO A 26 10.61 -6.02 -8.17
N PRO A 27 10.82 -5.29 -7.06
CA PRO A 27 10.21 -5.66 -5.79
C PRO A 27 8.73 -5.88 -6.06
N ALA A 28 8.24 -7.09 -5.78
CA ALA A 28 6.84 -7.43 -5.98
C ALA A 28 6.03 -6.34 -5.25
N THR A 29 5.37 -5.47 -6.00
CA THR A 29 4.52 -4.45 -5.40
C THR A 29 3.51 -5.22 -4.56
N PRO A 30 3.41 -4.95 -3.24
CA PRO A 30 2.48 -5.70 -2.39
C PRO A 30 1.10 -5.60 -3.04
N THR A 31 0.50 -6.76 -3.31
CA THR A 31 -0.84 -6.79 -3.90
C THR A 31 -1.79 -6.25 -2.86
N ILE A 32 -2.46 -5.14 -3.18
CA ILE A 32 -3.48 -4.56 -2.31
C ILE A 32 -4.67 -5.53 -2.29
N THR A 33 -4.94 -6.10 -1.12
CA THR A 33 -6.02 -7.06 -0.89
C THR A 33 -6.93 -6.57 0.24
N TRP A 34 -8.08 -7.25 0.39
CA TRP A 34 -8.97 -6.98 1.51
C TRP A 34 -8.26 -7.07 2.86
N ASP A 35 -7.55 -8.16 3.13
CA ASP A 35 -6.91 -8.40 4.44
C ASP A 35 -5.68 -7.51 4.68
N ASP A 36 -5.02 -7.05 3.61
CA ASP A 36 -3.91 -6.10 3.71
C ASP A 36 -3.86 -5.18 2.48
N PRO A 37 -4.03 -3.85 2.61
CA PRO A 37 -4.26 -3.07 3.83
C PRO A 37 -5.73 -2.66 4.06
N ILE A 38 -6.66 -3.01 3.15
CA ILE A 38 -7.97 -2.34 3.02
C ILE A 38 -8.82 -2.44 4.29
N LYS A 39 -8.98 -3.64 4.84
CA LYS A 39 -9.76 -3.87 6.07
C LYS A 39 -9.21 -3.06 7.25
N GLY A 40 -7.88 -2.88 7.30
CA GLY A 40 -7.20 -2.12 8.35
C GLY A 40 -7.46 -0.62 8.32
N TYR A 41 -8.01 -0.08 7.22
CA TYR A 41 -8.35 1.35 7.11
C TYR A 41 -9.65 1.72 7.79
N PHE A 42 -10.51 0.74 8.08
CA PHE A 42 -11.77 0.95 8.77
C PHE A 42 -11.57 0.75 10.27
N LEU A 43 -11.72 1.81 11.04
CA LEU A 43 -11.62 1.71 12.49
C LEU A 43 -12.87 1.03 13.06
N PRO A 44 -12.77 0.36 14.23
CA PRO A 44 -13.95 -0.23 14.88
C PRO A 44 -15.09 0.77 15.13
N SER A 45 -14.75 2.04 15.33
CA SER A 45 -15.71 3.16 15.44
C SER A 45 -16.42 3.45 14.13
N ASP A 46 -15.72 3.38 12.99
CA ASP A 46 -16.30 3.57 11.66
C ASP A 46 -17.27 2.44 11.35
N VAL A 47 -16.88 1.20 11.66
CA VAL A 47 -17.73 0.01 11.56
C VAL A 47 -19.01 0.20 12.37
N THR A 48 -18.89 0.58 13.64
CA THR A 48 -20.04 0.83 14.52
C THR A 48 -20.94 1.94 13.96
N CYS A 49 -20.35 3.03 13.44
CA CYS A 49 -21.11 4.11 12.83
C CYS A 49 -21.89 3.66 11.60
N MET A 50 -21.26 2.86 10.74
CA MET A 50 -21.88 2.45 9.49
C MET A 50 -22.91 1.35 9.69
N LEU A 51 -22.77 0.53 10.73
CA LEU A 51 -23.83 -0.37 11.16
C LEU A 51 -25.07 0.39 11.64
N ASP A 52 -24.89 1.44 12.46
CA ASP A 52 -26.00 2.21 13.04
C ASP A 52 -26.64 3.19 12.04
N ALA A 53 -25.83 3.95 11.31
CA ALA A 53 -26.28 5.04 10.43
C ALA A 53 -26.23 4.72 8.93
N GLY A 54 -25.41 3.75 8.52
CA GLY A 54 -25.20 3.37 7.11
C GLY A 54 -26.01 2.15 6.69
N GLY A 55 -26.31 1.24 7.61
CA GLY A 55 -27.01 -0.02 7.37
C GLY A 55 -26.13 -1.13 6.77
N PHE A 56 -24.79 -1.02 6.85
CA PHE A 56 -23.86 -2.05 6.34
C PHE A 56 -22.55 -2.12 7.16
N ASP A 57 -21.84 -3.24 7.06
CA ASP A 57 -20.67 -3.54 7.89
C ASP A 57 -19.34 -3.25 7.15
N LEU A 58 -18.58 -2.27 7.63
CA LEU A 58 -17.25 -1.95 7.09
C LEU A 58 -16.17 -3.00 7.42
N SER A 59 -16.46 -3.97 8.29
CA SER A 59 -15.57 -5.09 8.60
C SER A 59 -15.81 -6.31 7.68
N ASN A 60 -16.81 -6.23 6.80
CA ASN A 60 -17.19 -7.27 5.85
C ASN A 60 -16.80 -6.86 4.42
N LYS A 61 -16.02 -7.71 3.74
CA LYS A 61 -15.56 -7.49 2.36
C LYS A 61 -16.73 -7.34 1.39
N ASP A 62 -17.77 -8.15 1.52
CA ASP A 62 -18.92 -8.17 0.61
C ASP A 62 -19.73 -6.88 0.73
N ASP A 63 -19.96 -6.42 1.96
CA ASP A 63 -20.64 -5.13 2.20
C ASP A 63 -19.81 -3.95 1.71
N VAL A 64 -18.49 -3.97 1.94
CA VAL A 64 -17.59 -2.91 1.48
C VAL A 64 -17.49 -2.89 -0.04
N SER A 65 -17.37 -4.04 -0.69
CA SER A 65 -17.30 -4.12 -2.16
C SER A 65 -18.62 -3.70 -2.82
N ALA A 66 -19.76 -4.09 -2.25
CA ALA A 66 -21.08 -3.67 -2.73
C ALA A 66 -21.31 -2.15 -2.60
N ASN A 67 -20.63 -1.48 -1.66
CA ASN A 67 -20.75 -0.04 -1.40
C ASN A 67 -19.48 0.74 -1.79
N ALA A 68 -18.55 0.13 -2.53
CA ALA A 68 -17.19 0.65 -2.70
C ALA A 68 -17.14 2.03 -3.36
N ASP A 69 -17.96 2.28 -4.39
CA ASP A 69 -18.02 3.59 -5.04
C ASP A 69 -18.44 4.70 -4.07
N GLY A 70 -19.43 4.41 -3.23
CA GLY A 70 -19.92 5.34 -2.21
C GLY A 70 -18.89 5.59 -1.12
N ILE A 71 -18.19 4.54 -0.67
CA ILE A 71 -17.10 4.65 0.30
C ILE A 71 -15.97 5.50 -0.28
N TYR A 72 -15.51 5.21 -1.50
CA TYR A 72 -14.46 5.94 -2.17
C TYR A 72 -14.80 7.42 -2.38
N ASP A 73 -16.01 7.74 -2.85
CA ASP A 73 -16.47 9.15 -2.98
C ASP A 73 -16.40 9.88 -1.62
N LYS A 74 -16.87 9.23 -0.55
CA LYS A 74 -16.91 9.87 0.77
C LYS A 74 -15.53 10.02 1.39
N THR A 75 -14.67 9.01 1.30
CA THR A 75 -13.31 9.08 1.86
C THR A 75 -12.42 10.03 1.06
N SER A 76 -12.48 10.00 -0.29
CA SER A 76 -11.69 10.89 -1.16
C SER A 76 -12.08 12.36 -1.06
N THR A 77 -13.36 12.65 -0.77
CA THR A 77 -13.85 14.02 -0.55
C THR A 77 -13.74 14.50 0.90
N GLY A 78 -13.16 13.69 1.80
CA GLY A 78 -13.04 14.01 3.22
C GLY A 78 -14.37 14.01 3.99
N LYS A 79 -15.42 13.39 3.43
CA LYS A 79 -16.76 13.27 4.03
C LYS A 79 -16.93 12.10 4.99
N MET A 80 -15.89 11.29 5.17
CA MET A 80 -15.81 10.23 6.17
C MET A 80 -14.54 10.38 7.02
N PRO A 81 -14.62 10.08 8.34
CA PRO A 81 -15.77 9.47 9.02
C PRO A 81 -16.91 10.44 9.37
N LYS A 82 -18.14 9.91 9.56
CA LYS A 82 -19.39 10.67 9.80
C LYS A 82 -19.58 11.10 11.25
N GLN A 83 -19.00 10.35 12.18
CA GLN A 83 -18.90 10.76 13.57
C GLN A 83 -18.05 12.02 13.58
N MET A 84 -18.52 13.12 14.17
CA MET A 84 -17.69 14.20 14.76
C MET A 84 -18.56 15.44 15.06
N PRO A 85 -19.12 15.49 16.27
CA PRO A 85 -18.99 16.67 17.14
C PRO A 85 -18.14 16.34 18.38
N PRO A 86 -17.32 17.27 18.93
CA PRO A 86 -17.12 18.67 18.54
C PRO A 86 -16.11 18.89 17.41
N TRP A 87 -15.43 17.83 16.95
CA TRP A 87 -14.49 17.87 15.84
C TRP A 87 -15.21 18.09 14.51
N THR A 88 -14.50 18.50 13.47
CA THR A 88 -15.08 18.73 12.14
C THR A 88 -14.16 18.18 11.06
N GLN A 89 -14.60 18.14 9.80
CA GLN A 89 -13.71 17.76 8.69
C GLN A 89 -12.48 18.67 8.57
N GLN A 90 -12.58 19.94 9.01
CA GLN A 90 -11.45 20.89 9.04
C GLN A 90 -10.52 20.71 10.24
N ASN A 91 -10.99 20.02 11.29
CA ASN A 91 -10.22 19.68 12.48
C ASN A 91 -10.63 18.28 12.93
N PRO A 92 -10.17 17.23 12.24
CA PRO A 92 -10.62 15.88 12.47
C PRO A 92 -10.14 15.39 13.83
N ASP A 93 -10.94 14.51 14.43
CA ASP A 93 -10.57 13.82 15.66
C ASP A 93 -9.26 13.05 15.42
N PRO A 94 -8.21 13.25 16.24
CA PRO A 94 -6.98 12.46 16.15
C PRO A 94 -7.22 10.94 16.26
N ALA A 95 -8.29 10.51 16.94
CA ALA A 95 -8.68 9.11 17.05
C ALA A 95 -9.43 8.58 15.82
N HIS A 96 -9.99 9.47 14.98
CA HIS A 96 -10.76 9.15 13.79
C HIS A 96 -10.31 10.02 12.60
N PRO A 97 -9.06 9.86 12.14
CA PRO A 97 -8.51 10.70 11.09
C PRO A 97 -9.24 10.47 9.76
N LEU A 98 -9.26 11.51 8.92
CA LEU A 98 -9.63 11.36 7.52
C LEU A 98 -8.66 10.41 6.81
N TRP A 99 -9.15 9.74 5.78
CA TRP A 99 -8.29 8.91 4.94
C TRP A 99 -7.22 9.76 4.25
N THR A 100 -5.99 9.25 4.26
CA THR A 100 -4.90 9.86 3.50
C THR A 100 -5.08 9.61 2.01
N LYS A 101 -4.41 10.41 1.17
CA LYS A 101 -4.40 10.18 -0.29
C LYS A 101 -3.95 8.76 -0.63
N GLN A 102 -2.94 8.24 0.07
CA GLN A 102 -2.44 6.88 -0.16
C GLN A 102 -3.47 5.81 0.18
N MET A 103 -4.26 5.99 1.24
CA MET A 103 -5.36 5.07 1.58
C MET A 103 -6.43 5.07 0.47
N CYS A 104 -6.80 6.26 -0.02
CA CYS A 104 -7.73 6.39 -1.14
C CYS A 104 -7.18 5.74 -2.43
N ASP A 105 -5.90 5.97 -2.75
CA ASP A 105 -5.25 5.38 -3.92
C ASP A 105 -5.22 3.85 -3.83
N ASN A 106 -4.89 3.30 -2.65
CA ASN A 106 -4.91 1.86 -2.41
C ASN A 106 -6.33 1.28 -2.53
N PHE A 107 -7.33 1.93 -1.94
CA PHE A 107 -8.72 1.48 -2.06
C PHE A 107 -9.19 1.49 -3.51
N LYS A 108 -8.82 2.51 -4.28
CA LYS A 108 -9.12 2.56 -5.72
C LYS A 108 -8.42 1.43 -6.49
N ALA A 109 -7.16 1.15 -6.19
CA ALA A 109 -6.44 0.03 -6.81
C ALA A 109 -7.07 -1.33 -6.49
N TRP A 110 -7.57 -1.52 -5.26
CA TRP A 110 -8.31 -2.72 -4.86
C TRP A 110 -9.64 -2.86 -5.61
N MET A 111 -10.38 -1.76 -5.79
CA MET A 111 -11.60 -1.73 -6.62
C MET A 111 -11.29 -2.10 -8.08
N ASP A 112 -10.25 -1.49 -8.67
CA ASP A 112 -9.86 -1.69 -10.07
C ASP A 112 -9.36 -3.11 -10.36
N ALA A 113 -8.78 -3.77 -9.34
CA ALA A 113 -8.39 -5.17 -9.41
C ALA A 113 -9.56 -6.15 -9.26
N GLY A 114 -10.80 -5.66 -9.10
CA GLY A 114 -11.99 -6.50 -8.95
C GLY A 114 -12.15 -7.10 -7.55
N PHE A 115 -11.71 -6.38 -6.52
CA PHE A 115 -11.80 -6.80 -5.11
C PHE A 115 -11.07 -8.12 -4.81
N PRO A 116 -9.76 -8.24 -5.10
CA PRO A 116 -8.97 -9.41 -4.74
C PRO A 116 -9.01 -9.71 -3.23
#